data_AF-A0A1V4QDG6-F1
#
_entry.id   AF-A0A1V4QDG6-F1
#
_cell.length_a   1.000
_cell.length_b   1.000
_cell.length_c   1.000
_cell.angle_alpha   90.00
_cell.angle_beta   90.00
_cell.angle_gamma   90.00
#
_symmetry.space_group_name_H-M   'P 1'
#
loop_
_entity.id
_entity.type
_entity.pdbx_description
1 polymer ?
#
loop_
_entity_poly.entity_id
_entity_poly.type
_entity_poly.pdbx_seq_one_letter_code
_entity_poly.pdbx_strand_id
1 'polypeptide(L)'
;MSEVPEAPAPPLGAAGRALWETLAAQVAADGLVFDARELECLRQACATADDLARIEGVLAADDRLVVKGSQGQPVAHPMLSEARACRQQIAALLARLDLSVPEEAAPKVRGPRSVQARRAANARWQGRGA
;
A
#
# COMPACT_ATOMS: atom_id res chain seq x y z
N MET A 1 -14.21 17.12 -22.39
CA MET A 1 -13.05 17.52 -21.58
C MET A 1 -13.41 17.28 -20.13
N SER A 2 -13.22 16.05 -19.65
CA SER A 2 -13.43 15.70 -18.24
C SER A 2 -12.06 15.64 -17.60
N GLU A 3 -11.68 16.71 -16.91
CA GLU A 3 -10.57 16.69 -15.96
C GLU A 3 -10.97 15.76 -14.83
N VAL A 4 -10.43 14.54 -14.86
CA VAL A 4 -10.21 13.80 -13.63
C VAL A 4 -9.20 14.64 -12.85
N PRO A 5 -9.51 15.15 -11.65
CA PRO A 5 -8.50 15.86 -10.88
C PRO A 5 -7.41 14.84 -10.55
N GLU A 6 -6.27 14.99 -11.21
CA GLU A 6 -5.02 14.30 -10.91
C GLU A 6 -4.57 14.82 -9.54
N ALA A 7 -5.22 14.32 -8.48
CA ALA A 7 -4.90 14.72 -7.12
C ALA A 7 -3.40 14.45 -6.91
N PRO A 8 -2.59 15.50 -6.63
CA PRO A 8 -1.14 15.36 -6.60
C PRO A 8 -0.80 14.22 -5.65
N ALA A 9 0.07 13.30 -6.07
CA ALA A 9 0.59 12.24 -5.20
C ALA A 9 0.99 12.86 -3.85
N PRO A 10 0.79 12.18 -2.70
CA PRO A 10 1.28 12.71 -1.45
C PRO A 10 2.79 12.95 -1.63
N PRO A 11 3.42 13.91 -0.95
CA PRO A 11 4.87 14.00 -0.98
C PRO A 11 5.44 12.74 -0.30
N LEU A 12 5.65 11.70 -1.10
CA LEU A 12 6.20 10.42 -0.68
C LEU A 12 7.72 10.53 -0.59
N GLY A 13 8.27 9.99 0.48
CA GLY A 13 9.68 9.69 0.62
C GLY A 13 10.12 8.55 -0.29
N ALA A 14 11.38 8.15 -0.16
CA ALA A 14 11.98 7.17 -1.06
C ALA A 14 11.31 5.79 -0.97
N ALA A 15 10.99 5.33 0.25
CA ALA A 15 10.40 4.01 0.47
C ALA A 15 8.96 3.94 -0.07
N GLY A 16 8.15 4.95 0.23
CA GLY A 16 6.79 5.08 -0.27
C GLY A 16 6.74 5.20 -1.78
N ARG A 17 7.64 6.00 -2.38
CA ARG A 17 7.75 6.13 -3.84
C ARG A 17 8.12 4.81 -4.52
N ALA A 18 9.10 4.09 -3.99
CA ALA A 18 9.50 2.80 -4.54
C ALA A 18 8.36 1.77 -4.50
N LEU A 19 7.59 1.74 -3.40
CA LEU A 19 6.41 0.88 -3.28
C LEU A 19 5.34 1.25 -4.31
N TRP A 20 5.04 2.54 -4.46
CA TRP A 20 4.10 3.06 -5.45
C TRP A 20 4.48 2.63 -6.87
N GLU A 21 5.72 2.92 -7.28
CA GLU A 21 6.22 2.64 -8.62
C GLU A 21 6.16 1.14 -8.93
N THR A 22 6.56 0.29 -7.97
CA THR A 22 6.53 -1.16 -8.12
C THR A 22 5.11 -1.69 -8.36
N LEU A 23 4.15 -1.29 -7.51
CA LEU A 23 2.77 -1.77 -7.61
C LEU A 23 2.03 -1.19 -8.81
N ALA A 24 2.25 0.09 -9.13
CA ALA A 24 1.68 0.72 -10.32
C ALA A 24 2.19 0.07 -11.61
N ALA A 25 3.49 -0.25 -11.68
CA ALA A 25 4.09 -0.93 -12.83
C ALA A 25 3.50 -2.34 -13.02
N GLN A 26 3.36 -3.12 -11.93
CA GLN A 26 2.75 -4.46 -11.99
C GLN A 26 1.30 -4.39 -12.47
N VAL A 27 0.49 -3.50 -11.88
CA VAL A 27 -0.92 -3.34 -12.26
C VAL A 27 -1.09 -2.91 -13.72
N ALA A 28 -0.23 -2.02 -14.20
CA ALA A 28 -0.21 -1.63 -15.61
C ALA A 28 0.19 -2.79 -16.53
N ALA A 29 1.20 -3.60 -16.15
CA ALA A 29 1.63 -4.78 -16.90
C ALA A 29 0.53 -5.84 -17.02
N ASP A 30 -0.34 -5.97 -16.01
CA ASP A 30 -1.48 -6.89 -16.00
C ASP A 30 -2.71 -6.36 -16.77
N GLY A 31 -2.61 -5.14 -17.32
CA GLY A 31 -3.71 -4.44 -18.00
C GLY A 31 -4.84 -4.04 -17.05
N LEU A 32 -4.50 -3.79 -15.79
CA LEU A 32 -5.42 -3.42 -14.71
C LEU A 32 -5.31 -1.92 -14.39
N VAL A 33 -6.29 -1.41 -13.65
CA VAL A 33 -6.31 -0.03 -13.16
C VAL A 33 -6.86 -0.06 -11.73
N PHE A 34 -6.22 0.69 -10.83
CA PHE A 34 -6.72 0.88 -9.47
C PHE A 34 -8.03 1.66 -9.49
N ASP A 35 -8.99 1.26 -8.66
CA ASP A 35 -10.11 2.14 -8.34
C ASP A 35 -9.75 3.16 -7.24
N ALA A 36 -10.66 4.09 -6.96
CA ALA A 36 -10.43 5.14 -5.97
C ALA A 36 -10.14 4.61 -4.55
N ARG A 37 -10.78 3.51 -4.14
CA ARG A 37 -10.58 2.92 -2.81
C ARG A 37 -9.21 2.27 -2.71
N GLU A 38 -8.80 1.55 -3.76
CA GLU A 38 -7.48 0.94 -3.82
C GLU A 38 -6.37 1.99 -3.92
N LEU A 39 -6.58 3.04 -4.70
CA LEU A 39 -5.64 4.15 -4.78
C LEU A 39 -5.43 4.78 -3.40
N GLU A 40 -6.50 4.98 -2.63
CA GLU A 40 -6.38 5.47 -1.25
C GLU A 40 -5.64 4.48 -0.34
N CYS A 41 -5.95 3.18 -0.42
CA CYS A 41 -5.22 2.16 0.34
C CYS A 41 -3.73 2.15 0.00
N LEU A 42 -3.38 2.28 -1.28
CA LEU A 42 -2.00 2.35 -1.76
C LEU A 42 -1.30 3.61 -1.26
N ARG A 43 -1.96 4.78 -1.30
CA ARG A 43 -1.39 6.05 -0.78
C ARG A 43 -1.06 5.94 0.70
N GLN A 44 -1.98 5.38 1.50
CA GLN A 44 -1.74 5.15 2.94
C GLN A 44 -0.61 4.15 3.18
N ALA A 45 -0.52 3.09 2.37
CA ALA A 45 0.56 2.10 2.49
C ALA A 45 1.93 2.72 2.17
N CYS A 46 2.00 3.57 1.15
CA CYS A 46 3.23 4.28 0.78
C CYS A 46 3.68 5.25 1.88
N ALA A 47 2.76 6.06 2.42
CA ALA A 47 3.08 6.94 3.54
C ALA A 47 3.56 6.15 4.78
N THR A 48 2.92 5.02 5.08
CA THR A 48 3.32 4.15 6.20
C THR A 48 4.71 3.52 5.96
N ALA A 49 5.07 3.23 4.70
CA ALA A 49 6.41 2.75 4.35
C ALA A 49 7.50 3.82 4.57
N ASP A 50 7.19 5.09 4.31
CA ASP A 50 8.10 6.19 4.63
C ASP A 50 8.30 6.35 6.14
N ASP A 51 7.24 6.23 6.93
CA ASP A 51 7.33 6.22 8.40
C ASP A 51 8.16 5.06 8.92
N LEU A 52 7.97 3.85 8.36
CA LEU A 52 8.78 2.68 8.70
C LEU A 52 10.26 2.94 8.40
N ALA A 53 10.59 3.47 7.22
CA ALA A 53 11.97 3.77 6.84
C ALA A 53 12.62 4.79 7.78
N ARG A 54 11.86 5.82 8.20
CA ARG A 54 12.33 6.79 9.20
C ARG A 54 12.60 6.13 10.56
N ILE A 55 11.70 5.26 11.01
CA ILE A 55 11.85 4.53 12.28
C ILE A 55 13.06 3.58 12.23
N GLU A 56 13.22 2.84 11.14
CA GLU A 56 14.35 1.93 10.94
C GLU A 56 15.67 2.70 10.87
N GLY A 57 15.68 3.89 10.26
CA GLY A 57 16.84 4.78 10.27
C GLY A 57 17.24 5.23 11.67
N VAL A 58 16.27 5.56 12.54
CA VAL A 58 16.55 5.89 13.96
C VAL A 58 17.12 4.69 14.71
N LEU A 59 16.50 3.51 14.55
CA LEU A 59 16.96 2.29 15.20
C LEU A 59 18.37 1.89 14.76
N ALA A 60 18.71 2.08 13.47
CA ALA A 60 20.05 1.84 12.96
C ALA A 60 21.09 2.83 13.51
N ALA A 61 20.69 4.07 13.79
CA ALA A 61 21.58 5.11 14.31
C ALA A 61 21.82 5.02 15.83
N ASP A 62 20.85 4.55 16.63
CA ASP A 62 20.99 4.43 18.09
C ASP A 62 21.82 3.20 18.51
N ASP A 63 21.95 2.19 17.64
CA ASP A 63 22.70 0.93 17.87
C ASP A 63 22.33 0.20 19.21
N ARG A 64 21.15 0.52 19.76
CA ARG A 64 20.67 0.02 21.06
C ARG A 64 19.24 -0.47 20.95
N LEU A 65 19.07 -1.80 20.98
CA LEU A 65 17.75 -2.44 21.01
C LEU A 65 17.10 -2.43 22.41
N VAL A 66 17.88 -2.08 23.44
CA VAL A 66 17.46 -2.01 24.84
C VAL A 66 17.81 -0.63 25.38
N VAL A 67 16.83 0.05 25.97
CA VAL A 67 16.96 1.38 26.57
C VAL A 67 16.55 1.36 28.04
N LYS A 68 16.85 2.43 28.76
CA LYS A 68 16.45 2.59 30.15
C LYS A 68 14.97 3.00 30.23
N GLY A 69 14.16 2.18 30.89
CA GLY A 69 12.76 2.49 31.19
C GLY A 69 12.61 3.58 32.25
N SER A 70 11.38 4.06 32.46
CA SER A 70 11.08 5.17 33.37
C SER A 70 11.48 4.91 34.84
N GLN A 71 11.48 3.65 35.29
CA GLN A 71 11.95 3.26 36.63
C GLN A 71 13.40 2.74 36.62
N GLY A 72 14.12 2.89 35.50
CA GLY A 72 15.52 2.53 35.36
C GLY A 72 15.81 1.09 34.94
N GLN A 73 14.78 0.25 34.77
CA GLN A 73 14.89 -1.12 34.29
C GLN A 73 15.20 -1.16 32.77
N PRO A 74 15.92 -2.18 32.27
CA PRO A 74 16.11 -2.36 30.83
C PRO A 74 14.77 -2.71 30.16
N VAL A 75 14.41 -1.98 29.10
CA VAL A 75 13.21 -2.22 28.29
C VAL A 75 13.57 -2.21 26.81
N ALA A 76 12.75 -2.86 25.98
CA ALA A 76 12.91 -2.80 24.53
C ALA A 76 12.79 -1.34 24.04
N HIS A 77 13.59 -0.97 23.06
CA HIS A 77 13.52 0.37 22.45
C HIS A 77 12.09 0.64 21.92
N PRO A 78 11.41 1.75 22.29
CA PRO A 78 10.01 2.01 21.93
C PRO A 78 9.74 1.96 20.41
N MET A 79 10.67 2.43 19.60
CA MET A 79 10.57 2.35 18.14
C MET A 79 10.46 0.93 17.57
N LEU A 80 10.82 -0.12 18.33
CA LEU A 80 10.65 -1.50 17.88
C LEU A 80 9.17 -1.89 17.79
N SER A 81 8.31 -1.42 18.71
CA SER A 81 6.87 -1.66 18.60
C SER A 81 6.25 -0.85 17.47
N GLU A 82 6.69 0.40 17.29
CA GLU A 82 6.23 1.24 16.18
C GLU A 82 6.58 0.63 14.81
N ALA A 83 7.83 0.15 14.64
CA ALA A 83 8.23 -0.53 13.40
C ALA A 83 7.38 -1.78 13.12
N ARG A 84 7.02 -2.55 14.16
CA ARG A 84 6.10 -3.70 14.00
C ARG A 84 4.70 -3.25 13.61
N ALA A 85 4.19 -2.18 14.20
CA ALA A 85 2.87 -1.63 13.87
C ALA A 85 2.82 -1.13 12.41
N CYS A 86 3.84 -0.40 11.94
CA CYS A 86 3.92 0.04 10.54
C CYS A 86 3.91 -1.16 9.59
N ARG A 87 4.70 -2.22 9.86
CA ARG A 87 4.70 -3.43 9.01
C ARG A 87 3.33 -4.12 8.98
N GLN A 88 2.65 -4.22 10.11
CA GLN A 88 1.29 -4.77 10.17
C GLN A 88 0.29 -3.93 9.40
N GLN A 89 0.37 -2.60 9.51
CA GLN A 89 -0.50 -1.68 8.80
C GLN A 89 -0.28 -1.73 7.29
N ILE A 90 0.97 -1.78 6.82
CA ILE A 90 1.29 -1.96 5.41
C ILE A 90 0.70 -3.27 4.90
N ALA A 91 0.92 -4.38 5.61
CA ALA A 91 0.35 -5.68 5.23
C ALA A 91 -1.18 -5.64 5.15
N ALA A 92 -1.85 -5.01 6.13
CA ALA A 92 -3.30 -4.88 6.15
C ALA A 92 -3.85 -4.00 5.01
N LEU A 93 -3.16 -2.92 4.65
CA LEU A 93 -3.55 -2.04 3.55
C LEU A 93 -3.35 -2.72 2.19
N LEU A 94 -2.22 -3.41 2.01
CA LEU A 94 -1.93 -4.15 0.78
C LEU A 94 -2.88 -5.33 0.58
N ALA A 95 -3.25 -6.05 1.66
CA ALA A 95 -4.23 -7.13 1.60
C ALA A 95 -5.65 -6.66 1.18
N ARG A 96 -5.93 -5.35 1.24
CA ARG A 96 -7.19 -4.76 0.76
C ARG A 96 -7.19 -4.45 -0.74
N LEU A 97 -6.02 -4.48 -1.39
CA LEU A 97 -5.89 -4.36 -2.84
C LEU A 97 -6.27 -5.73 -3.44
N ASP A 98 -7.40 -5.80 -4.13
CA ASP A 98 -7.80 -7.04 -4.81
C ASP A 98 -7.15 -7.07 -6.19
N LEU A 99 -5.89 -7.51 -6.22
CA LEU A 99 -5.08 -7.64 -7.44
C LEU A 99 -5.15 -9.04 -8.05
N SER A 100 -6.11 -9.88 -7.62
CA SER A 100 -6.23 -11.24 -8.12
C SER A 100 -6.63 -11.26 -9.61
N VAL A 101 -5.71 -11.65 -10.49
CA VAL A 101 -6.07 -11.99 -11.88
C VAL A 101 -7.03 -13.18 -11.81
N PRO A 102 -8.22 -13.13 -12.45
CA PRO A 102 -9.17 -14.24 -12.37
C PRO A 102 -8.56 -15.46 -13.04
N GLU A 103 -8.06 -16.41 -12.25
CA GLU A 103 -7.82 -17.77 -12.71
C GLU A 103 -9.19 -18.46 -12.78
N GLU A 104 -9.48 -19.14 -13.90
CA GLU A 104 -10.70 -19.91 -14.04
C GLU A 104 -10.76 -20.98 -12.92
N ALA A 105 -11.82 -20.88 -12.09
CA ALA A 105 -12.26 -21.88 -11.12
C ALA A 105 -11.40 -22.11 -9.85
N ALA A 106 -11.56 -21.23 -8.86
CA ALA A 106 -11.46 -21.61 -7.44
C ALA A 106 -12.64 -21.02 -6.65
N PRO A 107 -13.20 -21.74 -5.64
CA PRO A 107 -14.36 -21.28 -4.89
C PRO A 107 -14.00 -20.03 -4.08
N LYS A 108 -14.71 -18.94 -4.41
CA LYS A 108 -14.52 -17.58 -3.88
C LYS A 108 -14.64 -17.56 -2.36
N VAL A 109 -13.57 -17.20 -1.65
CA VAL A 109 -13.71 -16.51 -0.37
C VAL A 109 -14.37 -15.16 -0.67
N ARG A 110 -15.46 -14.86 0.04
CA ARG A 110 -16.34 -13.70 -0.21
C ARG A 110 -15.61 -12.39 0.14
N GLY A 111 -14.85 -11.85 -0.82
CA GLY A 111 -14.27 -10.51 -0.82
C GLY A 111 -14.96 -9.56 -1.82
N PRO A 112 -14.72 -8.24 -1.74
CA PRO A 112 -15.41 -7.24 -2.55
C PRO A 112 -14.99 -7.33 -4.03
N ARG A 113 -15.93 -7.73 -4.89
CA ARG A 113 -15.95 -7.61 -6.37
C ARG A 113 -14.61 -7.84 -7.09
N SER A 114 -14.35 -9.11 -7.39
CA SER A 114 -13.27 -9.62 -8.25
C SER A 114 -13.01 -8.80 -9.53
N VAL A 115 -11.73 -8.71 -9.89
CA VAL A 115 -11.09 -8.12 -11.09
C VAL A 115 -11.82 -8.36 -12.43
N GLN A 116 -12.59 -9.44 -12.57
CA GLN A 116 -13.42 -9.72 -13.76
C GLN A 116 -14.47 -8.61 -14.04
N ALA A 117 -14.96 -7.94 -13.00
CA ALA A 117 -15.87 -6.80 -13.17
C ALA A 117 -15.18 -5.57 -13.76
N ARG A 118 -13.85 -5.44 -13.63
CA ARG A 118 -13.08 -4.24 -14.05
C ARG A 118 -12.72 -4.22 -15.52
N ARG A 119 -12.24 -5.35 -16.08
CA ARG A 119 -12.04 -5.46 -17.53
C ARG A 119 -13.35 -5.18 -18.30
N ALA A 120 -14.45 -5.76 -17.84
CA ALA A 120 -15.77 -5.58 -18.45
C ALA A 120 -16.36 -4.18 -18.21
N ALA A 121 -16.11 -3.56 -17.05
CA ALA A 121 -16.52 -2.18 -16.80
C ALA A 121 -15.74 -1.23 -17.72
N ASN A 122 -14.41 -1.26 -17.75
CA ASN A 122 -13.62 -0.31 -18.54
C ASN A 122 -13.81 -0.46 -20.06
N ALA A 123 -14.05 -1.69 -20.56
CA ALA A 123 -14.41 -1.91 -21.97
C ALA A 123 -15.74 -1.23 -22.36
N ARG A 124 -16.69 -1.07 -21.43
CA ARG A 124 -17.99 -0.40 -21.70
C ARG A 124 -17.89 1.12 -21.79
N TRP A 125 -16.85 1.74 -21.22
CA TRP A 125 -16.65 3.19 -21.28
C TRP A 125 -15.80 3.61 -22.48
N GLN A 126 -14.90 2.75 -22.97
CA GLN A 126 -14.12 3.01 -24.19
C GLN A 126 -14.93 2.84 -25.49
N GLY A 127 -16.07 2.14 -25.46
CA GLY A 127 -16.94 1.94 -26.63
C GLY A 127 -17.98 3.05 -26.89
N ARG A 128 -17.93 4.17 -26.17
CA ARG A 128 -18.90 5.27 -26.30
C ARG A 128 -18.17 6.60 -26.55
N GLY A 129 -17.34 6.61 -27.59
CA GLY A 129 -16.52 7.77 -27.96
C GLY A 129 -15.82 7.63 -29.31
N ALA A 130 -16.34 6.79 -30.21
CA ALA A 130 -15.98 6.71 -31.62
C ALA A 130 -17.25 6.78 -32.47
#